data_AF-A0A212T4F2-F1
#
_entry.id   AF-A0A212T4F2-F1
#
_cell.length_a   1.000
_cell.length_b   1.000
_cell.length_c   1.000
_cell.angle_alpha   90.00
_cell.angle_beta   90.00
_cell.angle_gamma   90.00
#
_symmetry.space_group_name_H-M   'P 1'
#
loop_
_entity.id
_entity.type
_entity.pdbx_description
1 polymer ?
#
loop_
_entity_poly.entity_id
_entity_poly.type
_entity_poly.pdbx_seq_one_letter_code
_entity_poly.pdbx_strand_id
1 'polypeptide(L)'
;MKQVLRQAIYLAHGIDHITNLFASFAKWALVLSCLISAMNAFIRYVFDYSSNSWLEIQWYLFAAAVMLGAAQVLRVNEHVRVDIIYGKLSSKARIYIDLLGLFLFLLPAMIYFAYLAWPLFLGMYQSGEMSSNAGGLIRWPAMLMLPAGFFLVTIQGLSEIIKRLAWLAHVYEMDFHYERPLQ
;
A
#
# COMPACT_ATOMS: atom_id res chain seq x y z
N MET A 1 24.08 -13.17 -17.07
CA MET A 1 22.80 -13.36 -16.34
C MET A 1 22.92 -13.13 -14.83
N LYS A 2 23.78 -13.86 -14.09
CA LYS A 2 23.91 -13.69 -12.62
C LYS A 2 24.35 -12.28 -12.17
N GLN A 3 25.20 -11.61 -12.94
CA GLN A 3 25.62 -10.22 -12.63
C GLN A 3 24.48 -9.20 -12.75
N VAL A 4 23.64 -9.34 -13.78
CA VAL A 4 22.44 -8.50 -13.97
C VAL A 4 21.46 -8.69 -12.81
N LEU A 5 21.25 -9.94 -12.38
CA LEU A 5 20.42 -10.25 -11.22
C LEU A 5 20.97 -9.63 -9.92
N ARG A 6 22.29 -9.64 -9.72
CA ARG A 6 22.91 -8.96 -8.57
C ARG A 6 22.64 -7.45 -8.58
N GLN A 7 22.74 -6.80 -9.74
CA GLN A 7 22.40 -5.38 -9.89
C GLN A 7 20.91 -5.13 -9.60
N ALA A 8 20.03 -6.00 -10.10
CA ALA A 8 18.59 -5.89 -9.86
C ALA A 8 18.22 -6.06 -8.36
N ILE A 9 18.94 -6.88 -7.60
CA ILE A 9 18.71 -7.01 -6.14
C ILE A 9 19.00 -5.70 -5.42
N TYR A 10 20.06 -4.96 -5.81
CA TYR A 10 20.32 -3.65 -5.21
C TYR A 10 19.17 -2.67 -5.48
N LEU A 11 18.61 -2.70 -6.70
CA LEU A 11 17.41 -1.92 -7.02
C LEU A 11 16.22 -2.35 -6.15
N ALA A 12 15.99 -3.65 -6.00
CA ALA A 12 14.91 -4.19 -5.15
C ALA A 12 15.04 -3.74 -3.69
N HIS A 13 16.25 -3.76 -3.12
CA HIS A 13 16.49 -3.24 -1.77
C HIS A 13 16.29 -1.72 -1.66
N GLY A 14 16.63 -0.96 -2.71
CA GLY A 14 16.31 0.46 -2.79
C GLY A 14 14.80 0.73 -2.76
N ILE A 15 14.03 -0.06 -3.51
CA ILE A 15 12.56 -0.02 -3.49
C ILE A 15 12.04 -0.38 -2.09
N ASP A 16 12.55 -1.44 -1.48
CA ASP A 16 12.15 -1.87 -0.13
C ASP A 16 12.40 -0.75 0.91
N HIS A 17 13.47 0.04 0.76
CA HIS A 17 13.74 1.19 1.62
C HIS A 17 12.72 2.32 1.42
N ILE A 18 12.36 2.62 0.17
CA ILE A 18 11.31 3.60 -0.15
C ILE A 18 9.98 3.14 0.46
N THR A 19 9.62 1.87 0.28
CA THR A 19 8.40 1.29 0.87
C THR A 19 8.40 1.41 2.39
N ASN A 20 9.53 1.15 3.05
CA ASN A 20 9.65 1.32 4.51
C ASN A 20 9.46 2.78 4.96
N LEU A 21 9.98 3.74 4.19
CA LEU A 21 9.78 5.16 4.49
C LEU A 21 8.29 5.53 4.44
N PHE A 22 7.58 5.13 3.37
CA PHE A 22 6.14 5.36 3.24
C PHE A 22 5.32 4.59 4.27
N ALA A 23 5.76 3.41 4.69
CA ALA A 23 5.17 2.68 5.80
C ALA A 23 5.27 3.47 7.11
N SER A 24 6.38 4.16 7.37
CA SER A 24 6.53 5.02 8.54
C SER A 24 5.51 6.16 8.53
N PHE A 25 5.32 6.82 7.38
CA PHE A 25 4.28 7.84 7.22
C PHE A 25 2.88 7.27 7.42
N ALA A 26 2.59 6.08 6.86
CA ALA A 26 1.32 5.41 7.05
C ALA A 26 1.00 5.11 8.53
N LYS A 27 2.00 4.63 9.28
CA LYS A 27 1.88 4.36 10.72
C LYS A 27 1.51 5.62 11.50
N TRP A 28 2.19 6.73 11.23
CA TRP A 28 1.88 8.00 11.89
C TRP A 28 0.53 8.57 11.46
N ALA A 29 0.15 8.44 10.18
CA ALA A 29 -1.17 8.86 9.70
C ALA A 29 -2.29 8.09 10.42
N LEU A 30 -2.12 6.78 10.63
CA LEU A 30 -3.08 5.97 11.39
C LEU A 30 -3.19 6.43 12.85
N VAL A 31 -2.06 6.61 13.53
CA VAL A 31 -2.03 7.10 14.93
C VAL A 31 -2.73 8.45 15.05
N LEU A 32 -2.44 9.38 14.14
CA LEU A 32 -3.07 10.70 14.11
C LEU A 32 -4.56 10.61 13.81
N SER A 33 -4.98 9.75 12.88
CA SER A 33 -6.40 9.52 12.58
C SER A 33 -7.14 9.07 13.84
N CYS A 34 -6.64 8.04 14.54
CA CYS A 34 -7.23 7.56 15.79
C CYS A 34 -7.27 8.63 16.88
N LEU A 35 -6.19 9.40 17.05
CA LEU A 35 -6.12 10.45 18.06
C LEU A 35 -7.15 11.57 17.78
N ILE A 36 -7.28 11.99 16.53
CA ILE A 36 -8.27 13.00 16.12
C ILE A 36 -9.69 12.46 16.31
N SER A 37 -9.96 11.21 15.95
CA SER A 37 -11.26 10.57 16.19
C SER A 37 -11.62 10.56 17.67
N ALA A 38 -10.68 10.15 18.53
CA ALA A 38 -10.88 10.11 19.98
C ALA A 38 -11.11 11.51 20.56
N MET A 39 -10.32 12.50 20.13
CA MET A 39 -10.46 13.88 20.58
C MET A 39 -11.79 14.49 20.12
N ASN A 40 -12.19 14.26 18.86
CA ASN A 40 -13.46 14.75 18.35
C ASN A 40 -14.65 14.12 19.09
N ALA A 41 -14.58 12.83 19.41
CA ALA A 41 -15.59 12.16 20.23
C ALA A 41 -15.64 12.74 21.65
N PHE A 42 -14.48 12.92 22.29
CA PHE A 42 -14.39 13.51 23.62
C PHE A 42 -15.02 14.91 23.66
N ILE A 43 -14.66 15.79 22.73
CA ILE A 43 -15.18 17.15 22.70
C ILE A 43 -16.68 17.16 22.45
N ARG A 44 -17.18 16.29 21.57
CA ARG A 44 -18.61 16.16 21.30
C ARG A 44 -19.40 15.76 22.55
N TYR A 45 -18.91 14.79 23.33
CA TYR A 45 -19.63 14.32 24.51
C TYR A 45 -19.48 15.21 25.74
N VAL A 46 -18.35 15.92 25.87
CA VAL A 46 -18.08 16.76 27.05
C VAL A 46 -18.54 18.21 26.86
N PHE A 47 -18.38 18.76 25.65
CA PHE A 47 -18.61 20.18 25.36
C PHE A 47 -19.75 20.43 24.35
N ASP A 48 -20.45 19.38 23.89
CA ASP A 48 -21.52 19.45 22.89
C ASP A 48 -21.11 20.18 21.59
N TYR A 49 -19.81 20.10 21.25
CA TYR A 49 -19.22 20.75 20.08
C TYR A 49 -18.55 19.72 19.17
N SER A 50 -18.69 19.89 17.85
CA SER A 50 -18.07 19.01 16.85
C SER A 50 -17.73 19.78 15.59
N SER A 51 -16.61 19.42 14.95
CA SER A 51 -16.21 19.96 13.66
C SER A 51 -16.27 18.91 12.54
N ASN A 52 -16.90 19.23 11.42
CA ASN A 52 -16.91 18.35 10.25
C ASN A 52 -15.52 18.24 9.61
N SER A 53 -14.70 19.30 9.67
CA SER A 53 -13.31 19.26 9.17
C SER A 53 -12.48 18.23 9.92
N TRP A 54 -12.70 18.09 11.24
CA TRP A 54 -12.03 17.09 12.07
C TRP A 54 -12.51 15.67 11.73
N LEU A 55 -13.78 15.52 11.40
CA LEU A 55 -14.33 14.27 10.89
C LEU A 55 -13.82 13.93 9.49
N GLU A 56 -13.49 14.91 8.64
CA GLU A 56 -12.97 14.66 7.30
C GLU A 56 -11.47 14.33 7.32
N ILE A 57 -10.66 15.05 8.10
CA ILE A 57 -9.21 14.82 8.12
C ILE A 57 -8.87 13.41 8.60
N GLN A 58 -9.65 12.81 9.51
CA GLN A 58 -9.47 11.41 9.92
C GLN A 58 -9.63 10.44 8.75
N TRP A 59 -10.56 10.68 7.80
CA TRP A 59 -10.72 9.86 6.59
C TRP A 59 -9.54 10.03 5.64
N TYR A 60 -9.00 11.24 5.56
CA TYR A 60 -7.86 11.54 4.68
C TYR A 60 -6.59 10.87 5.20
N LEU A 61 -6.37 10.96 6.51
CA LEU A 61 -5.29 10.25 7.20
C LEU A 61 -5.46 8.74 7.12
N PHE A 62 -6.69 8.22 7.21
CA PHE A 62 -6.96 6.80 7.02
C PHE A 62 -6.67 6.35 5.58
N ALA A 63 -7.08 7.13 4.57
CA ALA A 63 -6.74 6.88 3.18
C ALA A 63 -5.22 6.87 2.96
N ALA A 64 -4.50 7.82 3.55
CA ALA A 64 -3.03 7.85 3.52
C ALA A 64 -2.42 6.60 4.19
N ALA A 65 -2.93 6.20 5.36
CA ALA A 65 -2.45 5.02 6.07
C ALA A 65 -2.64 3.74 5.24
N VAL A 66 -3.81 3.54 4.64
CA VAL A 66 -4.10 2.36 3.83
C VAL A 66 -3.29 2.37 2.53
N MET A 67 -3.32 3.47 1.79
CA MET A 67 -2.70 3.53 0.45
C MET A 67 -1.17 3.48 0.51
N LEU A 68 -0.56 4.18 1.47
CA LEU A 68 0.90 4.18 1.63
C LEU A 68 1.40 2.91 2.36
N GLY A 69 0.55 2.30 3.20
CA GLY A 69 0.86 1.06 3.91
C GLY A 69 0.69 -0.21 3.07
N ALA A 70 -0.11 -0.18 2.00
CA ALA A 70 -0.40 -1.36 1.18
C ALA A 70 0.87 -2.02 0.59
N ALA A 71 1.83 -1.22 0.12
CA ALA A 71 3.10 -1.72 -0.40
C ALA A 71 3.92 -2.44 0.69
N GLN A 72 3.87 -1.97 1.93
CA GLN A 72 4.57 -2.60 3.03
C GLN A 72 4.00 -3.98 3.34
N VAL A 73 2.68 -4.13 3.33
CA VAL A 73 1.99 -5.43 3.52
C VAL A 73 2.39 -6.42 2.41
N LEU A 74 2.54 -5.94 1.17
CA LEU A 74 3.05 -6.78 0.07
C LEU A 74 4.52 -7.21 0.34
N ARG A 75 5.37 -6.29 0.79
CA ARG A 75 6.81 -6.53 1.07
C ARG A 75 7.03 -7.60 2.14
N VAL A 76 6.23 -7.58 3.20
CA VAL A 76 6.35 -8.56 4.31
C VAL A 76 5.57 -9.85 4.04
N ASN A 77 4.98 -10.00 2.85
CA ASN A 77 4.14 -11.14 2.47
C ASN A 77 2.92 -11.38 3.38
N GLU A 78 2.46 -10.37 4.13
CA GLU A 78 1.29 -10.45 5.03
C GLU A 78 -0.02 -10.02 4.34
N HIS A 79 -0.04 -9.91 3.01
CA HIS A 79 -1.30 -9.68 2.31
C HIS A 79 -2.21 -10.90 2.44
N VAL A 80 -3.52 -10.67 2.55
CA VAL A 80 -4.50 -11.75 2.66
C VAL A 80 -4.44 -12.60 1.41
N ARG A 81 -3.98 -13.84 1.56
CA ARG A 81 -3.97 -14.87 0.51
C ARG A 81 -5.11 -15.84 0.76
N VAL A 82 -5.93 -16.08 -0.26
CA VAL A 82 -6.97 -17.12 -0.20
C VAL A 82 -6.34 -18.44 -0.60
N ASP A 83 -5.74 -19.15 0.37
CA ASP A 83 -4.88 -20.30 0.06
C ASP A 83 -5.34 -21.62 0.69
N ILE A 84 -6.16 -22.36 -0.05
CA ILE A 84 -6.49 -23.77 0.24
C ILE A 84 -5.34 -24.71 -0.21
N ILE A 85 -4.59 -24.32 -1.25
CA ILE A 85 -3.64 -25.20 -1.96
C ILE A 85 -2.18 -24.88 -1.62
N TYR A 86 -1.84 -23.62 -1.33
CA TYR A 86 -0.46 -23.13 -1.20
C TYR A 86 0.36 -23.81 -0.10
N GLY A 87 -0.29 -24.10 1.04
CA GLY A 87 0.36 -24.80 2.16
C GLY A 87 0.82 -26.22 1.83
N LYS A 88 0.30 -26.83 0.76
CA LYS A 88 0.67 -28.19 0.31
C LYS A 88 1.70 -28.20 -0.83
N LEU A 89 2.02 -27.03 -1.41
CA LEU A 89 2.93 -26.92 -2.54
C LEU A 89 4.40 -26.88 -2.12
N SER A 90 5.27 -27.36 -3.00
CA SER A 90 6.73 -27.23 -2.88
C SER A 90 7.17 -25.77 -3.06
N SER A 91 8.33 -25.40 -2.51
CA SER A 91 8.84 -24.02 -2.56
C SER A 91 8.96 -23.46 -3.99
N LYS A 92 9.34 -24.31 -4.96
CA LYS A 92 9.42 -23.90 -6.36
C LYS A 92 8.04 -23.59 -6.95
N ALA A 93 7.04 -24.43 -6.70
CA ALA A 93 5.68 -24.23 -7.21
C ALA A 93 5.05 -22.95 -6.64
N ARG A 94 5.27 -22.67 -5.34
CA ARG A 94 4.82 -21.43 -4.69
C ARG A 94 5.35 -20.18 -5.40
N ILE A 95 6.64 -20.18 -5.75
CA ILE A 95 7.27 -19.04 -6.44
C ILE A 95 6.72 -18.84 -7.84
N TYR A 96 6.49 -19.92 -8.60
CA TYR A 96 5.88 -19.79 -9.92
C TYR A 96 4.47 -19.20 -9.84
N ILE A 97 3.68 -19.62 -8.86
CA ILE A 97 2.35 -19.06 -8.61
C ILE A 97 2.45 -17.58 -8.24
N ASP A 98 3.35 -17.22 -7.32
CA ASP A 98 3.56 -15.82 -6.94
C ASP A 98 4.00 -14.97 -8.13
N LEU A 99 4.95 -15.46 -8.94
CA LEU A 99 5.43 -14.74 -10.13
C LEU A 99 4.29 -14.50 -11.13
N LEU A 100 3.46 -15.53 -11.37
CA LEU A 100 2.29 -15.42 -12.22
C LEU A 100 1.27 -14.44 -11.64
N GLY A 101 0.99 -14.54 -10.34
CA GLY A 101 0.14 -13.63 -9.57
C GLY A 101 0.57 -12.17 -9.70
N LEU A 102 1.86 -11.92 -9.44
CA LEU A 102 2.44 -10.58 -9.51
C LEU A 102 2.43 -10.02 -10.93
N PHE A 103 2.80 -10.83 -11.93
CA PHE A 103 2.97 -10.35 -13.29
C PHE A 103 1.66 -10.23 -14.08
N LEU A 104 0.73 -11.18 -13.94
CA LEU A 104 -0.51 -11.20 -14.72
C LEU A 104 -1.67 -10.50 -14.02
N PHE A 105 -1.67 -10.41 -12.69
CA PHE A 105 -2.78 -9.84 -11.94
C PHE A 105 -2.38 -8.54 -11.24
N LEU A 106 -1.38 -8.57 -10.36
CA LEU A 106 -1.05 -7.41 -9.54
C LEU A 106 -0.54 -6.24 -10.38
N LEU A 107 0.52 -6.42 -11.17
CA LEU A 107 1.09 -5.30 -11.95
C LEU A 107 0.09 -4.69 -12.93
N PRO A 108 -0.64 -5.46 -13.77
CA PRO A 108 -1.59 -4.86 -14.70
C PRO A 108 -2.73 -4.15 -13.99
N ALA A 109 -3.25 -4.72 -12.89
CA ALA A 109 -4.31 -4.08 -12.11
C ALA A 109 -3.84 -2.77 -11.46
N MET A 110 -2.68 -2.77 -10.79
CA MET A 110 -2.18 -1.56 -10.12
C MET A 110 -1.82 -0.46 -11.12
N ILE A 111 -1.23 -0.80 -12.27
CA ILE A 111 -0.95 0.16 -13.34
C ILE A 111 -2.26 0.74 -13.91
N TYR A 112 -3.25 -0.11 -14.16
CA TYR A 112 -4.55 0.34 -14.66
C TYR A 112 -5.28 1.23 -13.65
N PHE A 113 -5.27 0.88 -12.36
CA PHE A 113 -5.86 1.71 -11.31
C PHE A 113 -5.12 3.04 -11.14
N ALA A 114 -3.78 3.06 -11.23
CA ALA A 114 -3.02 4.30 -11.25
C ALA A 114 -3.41 5.19 -12.44
N TYR A 115 -3.57 4.59 -13.63
CA TYR A 115 -4.01 5.29 -14.84
C TYR A 115 -5.41 5.91 -14.67
N LEU A 116 -6.36 5.19 -14.06
CA LEU A 116 -7.70 5.71 -13.79
C LEU A 116 -7.73 6.76 -12.66
N ALA A 117 -6.90 6.59 -11.63
CA ALA A 117 -6.89 7.48 -10.48
C ALA A 117 -6.21 8.83 -10.77
N TRP A 118 -5.24 8.85 -11.70
CA TRP A 118 -4.50 10.05 -12.07
C TRP A 118 -5.38 11.22 -12.57
N PRO A 119 -6.27 11.06 -13.58
CA PRO A 119 -7.13 12.14 -14.04
C PRO A 119 -8.11 12.61 -12.97
N LEU A 120 -8.56 11.71 -12.08
CA LEU A 120 -9.44 12.08 -10.98
C LEU A 120 -8.72 13.00 -9.96
N PHE A 121 -7.50 12.63 -9.57
CA PHE A 121 -6.65 13.49 -8.74
C PHE A 121 -6.40 14.84 -9.42
N LEU A 122 -5.99 14.82 -10.69
CA LEU A 122 -5.63 16.03 -11.41
C LEU A 122 -6.83 16.98 -11.57
N GLY A 123 -8.02 16.43 -11.84
CA GLY A 123 -9.27 17.20 -11.89
C GLY A 123 -9.56 17.92 -10.58
N MET A 124 -9.48 17.23 -9.44
CA MET A 124 -9.70 17.82 -8.11
C MET A 124 -8.61 18.83 -7.72
N TYR A 125 -7.36 18.59 -8.13
CA TYR A 125 -6.25 19.50 -7.88
C TYR A 125 -6.40 20.81 -8.64
N GLN A 126 -6.80 20.73 -9.92
CA GLN A 126 -6.99 21.90 -10.78
C GLN A 126 -8.25 22.69 -10.44
N SER A 127 -9.35 22.00 -10.11
CA SER A 127 -10.62 22.64 -9.76
C SER A 127 -10.61 23.27 -8.36
N GLY A 128 -9.71 22.83 -7.48
CA GLY A 128 -9.70 23.24 -6.08
C GLY A 128 -10.95 22.77 -5.33
N GLU A 129 -11.51 21.62 -5.72
CA GLU A 129 -12.78 21.12 -5.20
C GLU A 129 -12.77 20.97 -3.68
N MET A 130 -13.76 21.60 -3.04
CA MET A 130 -13.98 21.56 -1.59
C MET A 130 -15.06 20.54 -1.24
N SER A 131 -14.96 19.95 -0.05
CA SER A 131 -16.02 19.08 0.47
C SER A 131 -17.34 19.83 0.66
N SER A 132 -18.44 19.16 0.34
CA SER A 132 -19.81 19.66 0.46
C SER A 132 -20.30 19.79 1.92
N ASN A 133 -19.56 19.25 2.89
CA ASN A 133 -19.91 19.41 4.29
C ASN A 133 -19.62 20.84 4.76
N ALA A 134 -20.39 21.34 5.73
CA ALA A 134 -20.13 22.64 6.33
C ALA A 134 -18.75 22.64 7.01
N GLY A 135 -17.84 23.51 6.56
CA GLY A 135 -16.43 23.52 7.00
C GLY A 135 -15.58 22.43 6.33
N GLY A 136 -16.00 21.88 5.20
CA GLY A 136 -15.32 20.81 4.49
C GLY A 136 -13.90 21.15 4.04
N LEU A 137 -13.07 20.11 3.88
CA LEU A 137 -11.68 20.25 3.43
C LEU A 137 -11.54 20.19 1.91
N ILE A 138 -10.42 20.69 1.41
CA ILE A 138 -10.04 20.53 0.00
C ILE A 138 -9.80 19.05 -0.31
N ARG A 139 -10.39 18.52 -1.38
CA ARG A 139 -10.48 17.06 -1.62
C ARG A 139 -9.25 16.41 -2.22
N TRP A 140 -8.46 17.16 -2.99
CA TRP A 140 -7.34 16.59 -3.75
C TRP A 140 -6.30 15.83 -2.89
N PRO A 141 -5.97 16.20 -1.64
CA PRO A 141 -4.98 15.47 -0.85
C PRO A 141 -5.37 14.03 -0.59
N ALA A 142 -6.66 13.77 -0.28
CA ALA A 142 -7.17 12.41 -0.15
C ALA A 142 -7.12 11.67 -1.49
N MET A 143 -7.48 12.36 -2.58
CA MET A 143 -7.50 11.75 -3.91
C MET A 143 -6.11 11.40 -4.43
N LEU A 144 -5.08 12.18 -4.07
CA LEU A 144 -3.68 11.90 -4.38
C LEU A 144 -3.19 10.59 -3.75
N MET A 145 -3.76 10.17 -2.61
CA MET A 145 -3.35 8.93 -1.96
C MET A 145 -3.62 7.71 -2.84
N LEU A 146 -4.63 7.75 -3.71
CA LEU A 146 -4.94 6.65 -4.64
C LEU A 146 -3.80 6.37 -5.63
N PRO A 147 -3.44 7.30 -6.56
CA PRO A 147 -2.36 7.04 -7.50
C PRO A 147 -1.01 6.84 -6.79
N ALA A 148 -0.78 7.50 -5.65
CA ALA A 148 0.43 7.29 -4.85
C ALA A 148 0.53 5.85 -4.33
N GLY A 149 -0.53 5.32 -3.73
CA GLY A 149 -0.56 3.94 -3.23
C GLY A 149 -0.44 2.90 -4.34
N PHE A 150 -1.16 3.06 -5.45
CA PHE A 150 -1.05 2.15 -6.59
C PHE A 150 0.35 2.15 -7.20
N PHE A 151 0.99 3.32 -7.30
CA PHE A 151 2.37 3.43 -7.73
C PHE A 151 3.33 2.71 -6.78
N LEU A 152 3.19 2.92 -5.46
CA LEU A 152 4.02 2.24 -4.44
C LEU A 152 3.87 0.72 -4.50
N VAL A 153 2.64 0.20 -4.63
CA VAL A 153 2.40 -1.24 -4.77
C VAL A 153 2.98 -1.77 -6.08
N THR A 154 2.92 -1.00 -7.16
CA THR A 154 3.51 -1.38 -8.46
C THR A 154 5.03 -1.55 -8.35
N ILE A 155 5.73 -0.57 -7.80
CA ILE A 155 7.19 -0.66 -7.63
C ILE A 155 7.57 -1.78 -6.66
N GLN A 156 6.81 -1.97 -5.58
CA GLN A 156 7.06 -3.08 -4.66
C GLN A 156 6.81 -4.43 -5.34
N GLY A 157 5.78 -4.55 -6.18
CA GLY A 157 5.52 -5.73 -6.98
C GLY A 157 6.71 -6.09 -7.90
N LEU A 158 7.37 -5.09 -8.48
CA LEU A 158 8.60 -5.29 -9.25
C LEU A 158 9.76 -5.78 -8.36
N SER A 159 9.93 -5.19 -7.17
CA SER A 159 10.92 -5.67 -6.18
C SER A 159 10.69 -7.15 -5.82
N GLU A 160 9.43 -7.52 -5.57
CA GLU A 160 9.02 -8.89 -5.24
C GLU A 160 9.25 -9.89 -6.38
N ILE A 161 9.04 -9.48 -7.64
CA ILE A 161 9.37 -10.30 -8.83
C ILE A 161 10.89 -10.50 -8.93
N ILE A 162 11.69 -9.44 -8.79
CA ILE A 162 13.14 -9.50 -8.88
C ILE A 162 13.69 -10.48 -7.82
N LYS A 163 13.25 -10.36 -6.57
CA LYS A 163 13.72 -11.22 -5.47
C LYS A 163 13.36 -12.70 -5.73
N ARG A 164 12.16 -12.99 -6.25
CA ARG A 164 11.73 -14.35 -6.63
C ARG A 164 12.52 -14.94 -7.79
N LEU A 165 12.82 -14.15 -8.83
CA LEU A 165 13.67 -14.58 -9.94
C LEU A 165 15.12 -14.82 -9.48
N ALA A 166 15.64 -13.97 -8.59
CA ALA A 166 16.97 -14.13 -8.02
C ALA A 166 17.10 -15.40 -7.15
N TRP A 167 16.03 -15.74 -6.42
CA TRP A 167 15.95 -17.00 -5.68
C TRP A 167 15.98 -18.22 -6.62
N LEU A 168 15.20 -18.22 -7.70
CA LEU A 168 15.22 -19.30 -8.70
C LEU A 168 16.60 -19.46 -9.37
N ALA A 169 17.36 -18.38 -9.48
CA ALA A 169 18.72 -18.39 -10.00
C ALA A 169 19.80 -18.79 -8.96
N HIS A 170 19.41 -19.10 -7.72
CA HIS A 170 20.30 -19.40 -6.60
C HIS A 170 21.31 -18.27 -6.30
N VAL A 171 20.88 -17.01 -6.43
CA VAL A 171 21.71 -15.81 -6.16
C VAL A 171 21.21 -15.05 -4.92
N TYR A 172 20.02 -15.37 -4.43
CA TYR A 172 19.37 -14.70 -3.31
C TYR A 172 18.65 -15.74 -2.43
N GLU A 173 18.77 -15.61 -1.13
CA GLU A 173 17.99 -16.39 -0.17
C GLU A 173 16.78 -15.57 0.27
N MET A 174 15.61 -16.19 0.20
CA MET A 174 14.34 -15.58 0.55
C MET A 174 13.67 -16.45 1.61
N ASP A 175 13.11 -15.83 2.63
CA ASP A 175 12.27 -16.51 3.60
C ASP A 175 10.85 -16.65 3.05
N PHE A 176 10.30 -17.86 3.13
CA PHE A 176 8.95 -18.20 2.69
C PHE A 176 7.99 -18.42 3.85
N HIS A 177 8.34 -17.89 5.04
CA HIS A 177 7.50 -18.01 6.22
C HIS A 177 6.07 -17.58 5.90
N TYR A 178 5.16 -18.55 5.99
CA TYR A 178 3.74 -18.36 5.79
C TYR A 178 3.05 -18.89 7.04
N GLU A 179 2.51 -17.99 7.83
CA GLU A 179 1.63 -18.35 8.93
C GLU A 179 0.21 -18.45 8.38
N ARG A 180 -0.40 -19.63 8.53
CA ARG A 180 -1.83 -19.73 8.28
C ARG A 180 -2.55 -18.84 9.29
N PRO A 181 -3.53 -18.02 8.87
CA PRO A 181 -4.39 -17.35 9.83
C PRO A 181 -5.08 -18.43 10.66
N LEU A 182 -4.93 -18.34 11.99
CA LEU A 182 -5.65 -19.15 12.95
C LEU A 182 -7.11 -18.68 12.92
N GLN A 183 -7.91 -19.31 12.06
CA GLN A 183 -9.37 -19.12 12.02
C GLN A 183 -10.05 -20.32 12.68
#